data_AF-A0A1J1DZH0-F1
#
_entry.id   AF-A0A1J1DZH0-F1
#
_cell.length_a   1.000
_cell.length_b   1.000
_cell.length_c   1.000
_cell.angle_alpha   90.00
_cell.angle_beta   90.00
_cell.angle_gamma   90.00
#
_symmetry.space_group_name_H-M   'P 1'
#
loop_
_entity.id
_entity.type
_entity.pdbx_description
1 polymer ?
#
loop_
_entity_poly.entity_id
_entity_poly.type
_entity_poly.pdbx_seq_one_letter_code
_entity_poly.pdbx_strand_id
1 'polypeptide(L)' 'MEMVILGVFGPWQAALVLLAVLLLFGGRKIPELMRGIGGGIREFKKSTKEDSLLDEKDKGDK' A
#
# COMPACT_ATOMS: atom_id res chain seq x y z
N MET A 1 19.77 9.91 -27.67
CA MET A 1 20.32 9.35 -26.41
C MET A 1 19.50 9.75 -25.17
N GLU A 2 18.66 10.80 -25.24
CA GLU A 2 17.76 11.18 -24.13
C GLU A 2 16.54 10.26 -23.92
N MET A 3 15.99 9.65 -24.99
CA MET A 3 14.83 8.73 -24.87
C MET A 3 15.12 7.44 -24.10
N VAL A 4 16.40 7.09 -23.91
CA VAL A 4 16.80 5.91 -23.14
C VAL A 4 16.54 6.15 -21.65
N ILE A 5 16.70 7.36 -21.13
CA ILE A 5 16.56 7.60 -19.68
C ILE A 5 15.08 7.61 -19.25
N LEU A 6 14.15 8.01 -20.11
CA LEU A 6 12.71 7.99 -19.80
C LEU A 6 11.99 6.71 -20.28
N GLY A 7 12.47 6.08 -21.37
CA GLY A 7 11.88 4.86 -21.92
C GLY A 7 12.54 3.54 -21.45
N VAL A 8 13.80 3.60 -21.00
CA VAL A 8 14.56 2.48 -20.40
C VAL A 8 14.59 2.60 -18.88
N PHE A 9 13.78 3.45 -18.24
CA PHE A 9 13.22 3.18 -16.90
C PHE A 9 11.84 2.56 -17.08
N GLY A 10 11.78 1.53 -17.92
CA GLY A 10 10.56 0.93 -18.41
C GLY A 10 10.05 -0.21 -17.52
N PRO A 11 8.93 -0.84 -17.91
CA PRO A 11 8.36 -1.99 -17.20
C PRO A 11 9.37 -3.12 -16.98
N TRP A 12 10.41 -3.20 -17.82
CA TRP A 12 11.44 -4.23 -17.76
C TRP A 12 12.35 -4.11 -16.53
N GLN A 13 12.79 -2.90 -16.15
CA GLN A 13 13.54 -2.69 -14.91
C GLN A 13 12.68 -3.00 -13.69
N ALA A 14 11.44 -2.51 -13.68
CA ALA A 14 10.51 -2.78 -12.60
C ALA A 14 10.29 -4.29 -12.43
N ALA A 15 10.12 -5.04 -13.53
CA ALA A 15 10.01 -6.49 -13.51
C ALA A 15 11.28 -7.19 -12.98
N LEU A 16 12.47 -6.73 -13.36
CA LEU A 16 13.74 -7.26 -12.83
C LEU A 16 13.90 -7.02 -11.33
N VAL A 17 13.55 -5.81 -10.85
CA VAL A 17 13.56 -5.50 -9.42
C VAL A 17 12.53 -6.33 -8.67
N LEU A 18 11.32 -6.46 -9.23
CA LEU A 18 10.26 -7.28 -8.64
C LEU A 18 10.70 -8.75 -8.54
N LEU A 19 11.36 -9.27 -9.57
CA LEU A 19 11.90 -10.63 -9.60
C LEU A 19 13.02 -10.80 -8.57
N ALA A 20 13.94 -9.85 -8.44
CA ALA A 20 14.98 -9.87 -7.43
C ALA A 20 14.41 -9.88 -6.00
N VAL A 21 13.42 -9.03 -5.73
CA VAL A 21 12.69 -9.02 -4.45
C VAL A 21 11.96 -10.35 -4.23
N LEU A 22 11.34 -10.91 -5.26
CA LEU A 22 10.66 -12.20 -5.19
C LEU A 22 11.62 -13.37 -4.90
N LEU A 23 12.85 -13.33 -5.41
CA LEU A 23 13.89 -14.33 -5.13
C LEU A 23 14.43 -14.19 -3.70
N LEU A 24 14.62 -12.96 -3.21
CA LEU A 24 15.12 -12.70 -1.85
C LEU A 24 14.10 -13.05 -0.76
N PHE A 25 12.84 -12.66 -0.97
CA PHE A 25 11.78 -12.86 0.03
C PHE A 25 10.94 -14.12 -0.22
N GLY A 26 10.97 -14.68 -1.43
CA GLY A 26 10.10 -15.76 -1.87
C GLY A 26 8.70 -15.27 -2.23
N GLY A 27 8.06 -15.93 -3.20
CA GLY A 27 6.70 -15.57 -3.65
C GLY A 27 5.59 -15.69 -2.61
N ARG A 28 5.85 -16.37 -1.49
CA ARG A 28 4.89 -16.53 -0.38
C ARG A 28 4.95 -15.44 0.68
N LYS A 29 6.09 -14.77 0.89
CA LYS A 29 6.20 -13.74 1.94
C LYS A 29 5.58 -12.41 1.55
N ILE A 30 5.65 -12.02 0.27
CA ILE A 30 5.02 -10.78 -0.20
C ILE A 30 3.49 -10.75 0.08
N PRO A 31 2.70 -11.79 -0.26
CA PRO A 31 1.28 -11.78 0.06
C PRO A 31 0.99 -11.89 1.57
N GLU A 32 1.85 -12.57 2.34
CA GLU A 32 1.73 -12.64 3.80
C GLU A 32 1.93 -11.26 4.46
N LEU A 33 2.96 -10.52 4.04
CA LEU A 33 3.21 -9.14 4.48
C LEU A 33 2.09 -8.19 4.03
N MET A 34 1.60 -8.32 2.79
CA MET A 34 0.51 -7.49 2.28
C MET A 34 -0.80 -7.74 3.05
N ARG A 35 -1.09 -8.99 3.44
CA ARG A 35 -2.25 -9.32 4.30
C ARG A 35 -2.10 -8.74 5.69
N GLY A 36 -0.91 -8.79 6.29
CA GLY A 36 -0.63 -8.17 7.58
C GLY A 36 -0.78 -6.65 7.56
N ILE A 37 -0.16 -5.98 6.59
CA ILE A 37 -0.25 -4.51 6.41
C ILE A 37 -1.68 -4.09 6.06
N GLY A 38 -2.35 -4.80 5.17
CA GLY A 38 -3.72 -4.51 4.76
C GLY A 38 -4.73 -4.62 5.92
N GLY A 39 -4.54 -5.61 6.81
CA GLY A 39 -5.29 -5.72 8.05
C GLY A 39 -5.05 -4.53 8.98
N GLY A 40 -3.78 -4.16 9.21
CA GLY A 40 -3.41 -3.02 10.06
C GLY A 40 -3.96 -1.69 9.55
N ILE A 41 -3.85 -1.41 8.24
CA ILE A 41 -4.42 -0.20 7.63
C ILE A 41 -5.94 -0.17 7.75
N ARG A 42 -6.61 -1.32 7.59
CA ARG A 42 -8.07 -1.43 7.71
C ARG A 42 -8.55 -1.14 9.12
N GLU A 43 -7.88 -1.69 10.13
CA GLU A 43 -8.19 -1.44 11.53
C GLU A 43 -7.91 0.02 11.90
N PHE A 44 -6.75 0.56 11.50
CA PHE A 44 -6.38 1.97 11.71
C PHE A 44 -7.43 2.93 11.12
N LYS A 45 -7.85 2.69 9.86
CA LYS A 45 -8.88 3.49 9.21
C LYS A 45 -10.23 3.40 9.91
N LYS A 46 -10.57 2.22 10.47
CA LYS A 46 -11.82 2.01 11.20
C LYS A 46 -11.83 2.80 12.50
N SER A 47 -10.78 2.71 13.30
CA SER A 47 -10.62 3.47 14.55
C SER A 47 -10.65 4.97 14.30
N THR A 48 -9.93 5.47 13.30
CA THR A 48 -9.97 6.90 12.94
C THR A 48 -11.37 7.35 12.50
N LYS A 49 -12.12 6.52 11.77
CA LYS A 49 -13.50 6.86 11.37
C LYS A 49 -14.46 6.85 12.54
N GLU A 50 -14.30 5.93 13.49
CA GLU A 50 -15.12 5.85 14.69
C GLU A 50 -14.93 7.10 15.56
N ASP A 51 -13.67 7.52 15.77
CA ASP A 51 -13.36 8.80 16.42
C ASP A 51 -13.93 10.02 15.66
N SER A 52 -13.89 9.99 14.32
CA SER A 52 -14.42 11.08 13.49
C SER A 52 -15.96 11.16 13.50
N LEU A 53 -16.65 10.03 13.64
CA LEU A 53 -18.13 9.96 13.68
C LEU A 53 -18.69 10.39 15.04
N LEU A 54 -17.90 10.29 16.10
CA LEU A 54 -18.25 10.81 17.43
C LEU A 54 -18.27 12.34 17.46
N ASP A 55 -17.46 13.00 16.63
CA ASP A 55 -17.40 14.47 16.52
C ASP A 55 -18.57 15.08 15.72
N GLU A 56 -19.18 14.31 14.80
CA GLU A 56 -20.29 14.79 13.95
C GLU A 56 -21.67 14.66 14.61
N LYS A 57 -21.82 13.81 15.64
CA LYS A 57 -23.12 13.55 16.28
C LYS A 57 -23.53 14.56 17.36
N ASP A 58 -22.66 15.50 17.73
CA ASP A 58 -22.89 16.53 18.77
C ASP A 58 -23.41 17.88 18.22
N LYS A 59 -23.57 18.04 16.90
CA LYS A 59 -24.07 19.28 16.26
C LYS A 59 -25.49 19.21 15.67
N GLY A 60 -26.25 18.16 15.99
CA GLY A 60 -27.58 17.92 15.40
C GLY A 60 -28.78 18.26 16.29
N ASP A 61 -28.58 18.68 17.54
CA ASP A 61 -29.68 18.96 18.46
C ASP A 61 -29.36 20.19 19.34
N LYS A 62 -29.38 21.36 18.69
CA LYS A 62 -29.56 22.68 19.34
C LYS A 62 -30.09 23.68 18.33
#